data_AF-A0A9P6TTS2-F1
#
_entry.id   AF-A0A9P6TTS2-F1
#
_cell.length_a   1.000
_cell.length_b   1.000
_cell.length_c   1.000
_cell.angle_alpha   90.00
_cell.angle_beta   90.00
_cell.angle_gamma   90.00
#
_symmetry.space_group_name_H-M   'P 1'
#
loop_
_entity.id
_entity.type
_entity.pdbx_description
1 polymer ?
#
loop_
_entity_poly.entity_id
_entity_poly.type
_entity_poly.pdbx_seq_one_letter_code
_entity_poly.pdbx_strand_id
1 'polypeptide(L)'
;MGAAMPSQTSFFGAPRHRAKHRVSRPARFKNADSPHDKGLGALPMQTTENVTSQQPGAAAHGARTLAPQATLADYKVIRRNGSVVSFEPSKIAIAVTKAFLAVNGGQGAASARVRERVETLTQAVVRALVRSRPNGGTFHIEDIQDQVELALMRAGEHNVARAYVLYREKRAAQRAHEVAQQPAQVGLNVNDNGIVRPLDLAALHNVITAACDGLGDAVSAEPIVAETVKNLYDGVPLSQVYDSAILAARTMIEKDPAYSQVTARLLLHTIRREILGEEVLQPDMGTRYAEYFPQFLKRGVEAELLDEKLLQFDLKKLGDALDASRDLQFGYLGLQTLYDRYFLHVHGQRIEMPQAFFMRVAMGLALSEIDRDARAIEFYNVLSSFDFMSSTPTLFNSGTRRSQLSSCYLTSVADDLDGIYEALKENALLSKFAGDARQVARRQLRAARAGIEQRRR
;
A
#
# COMPACT_ATOMS: atom_id res chain seq x y z
N MET A 1 -18.99 -66.68 -7.58
CA MET A 1 -17.54 -66.85 -7.33
C MET A 1 -17.10 -65.70 -6.41
N GLY A 2 -16.40 -65.90 -5.30
CA GLY A 2 -16.02 -67.20 -4.72
C GLY A 2 -14.76 -67.19 -3.83
N ALA A 3 -14.65 -66.25 -2.87
CA ALA A 3 -13.52 -66.13 -1.92
C ALA A 3 -12.15 -65.80 -2.59
N ALA A 4 -11.05 -65.48 -1.89
CA ALA A 4 -10.83 -65.35 -0.45
C ALA A 4 -9.81 -64.22 -0.13
N MET A 5 -9.83 -63.69 1.10
CA MET A 5 -8.62 -63.10 1.72
C MET A 5 -7.70 -64.21 2.26
N PRO A 6 -6.47 -63.87 2.63
CA PRO A 6 -5.99 -64.29 3.95
C PRO A 6 -5.60 -63.11 4.85
N SER A 7 -5.83 -63.27 6.15
CA SER A 7 -5.59 -62.27 7.19
C SER A 7 -4.28 -62.51 7.95
N GLN A 8 -3.67 -61.42 8.41
CA GLN A 8 -2.88 -61.26 9.64
C GLN A 8 -2.06 -62.45 10.19
N THR A 9 -0.77 -62.22 10.43
CA THR A 9 -0.17 -62.67 11.70
C THR A 9 0.87 -61.65 12.17
N SER A 10 0.80 -61.26 13.44
CA SER A 10 1.66 -60.27 14.08
C SER A 10 2.71 -60.93 14.98
N PHE A 11 3.92 -60.36 15.08
CA PHE A 11 4.81 -60.65 16.20
C PHE A 11 5.58 -59.40 16.66
N PHE A 12 5.79 -59.27 17.98
CA PHE A 12 6.53 -58.19 18.63
C PHE A 12 8.07 -58.40 18.53
N GLY A 13 8.89 -57.34 18.69
CA GLY A 13 10.36 -57.49 18.63
C GLY A 13 11.24 -56.35 19.20
N ALA A 14 10.81 -55.08 19.12
CA ALA A 14 11.49 -53.93 19.74
C ALA A 14 12.95 -53.66 19.22
N PRO A 15 13.82 -52.82 19.83
CA PRO A 15 14.29 -51.62 19.11
C PRO A 15 15.82 -51.45 19.00
N ARG A 16 16.28 -50.67 18.00
CA ARG A 16 17.70 -50.21 17.93
C ARG A 16 17.88 -48.72 17.58
N HIS A 17 18.44 -48.01 18.55
CA HIS A 17 19.32 -46.83 18.45
C HIS A 17 19.01 -45.71 17.45
N ARG A 18 18.32 -44.68 17.96
CA ARG A 18 18.41 -43.30 17.45
C ARG A 18 19.76 -42.69 17.87
N ALA A 19 20.67 -42.40 16.93
CA ALA A 19 21.92 -41.72 17.24
C ALA A 19 21.66 -40.26 17.65
N LYS A 20 22.23 -39.81 18.78
CA LYS A 20 22.16 -38.42 19.26
C LYS A 20 23.51 -37.74 19.10
N HIS A 21 23.66 -36.89 18.08
CA HIS A 21 24.81 -35.97 18.06
C HIS A 21 24.67 -34.90 19.15
N ARG A 22 25.69 -34.80 20.00
CA ARG A 22 25.71 -33.97 21.20
C ARG A 22 26.48 -32.68 20.93
N VAL A 23 25.78 -31.60 20.58
CA VAL A 23 26.38 -30.26 20.49
C VAL A 23 26.53 -29.67 21.90
N SER A 24 27.75 -29.33 22.29
CA SER A 24 28.06 -28.80 23.62
C SER A 24 27.73 -27.32 23.74
N ARG A 25 27.02 -26.93 24.81
CA ARG A 25 26.88 -25.53 25.23
C ARG A 25 28.12 -25.09 26.05
N PRO A 26 28.72 -23.91 25.79
CA PRO A 26 29.64 -23.29 26.74
C PRO A 26 28.90 -22.79 27.99
N ALA A 27 29.64 -22.56 29.08
CA ALA A 27 29.06 -22.38 30.41
C ALA A 27 28.57 -20.93 30.72
N ARG A 28 27.57 -20.82 31.58
CA ARG A 28 27.31 -19.59 32.35
C ARG A 28 28.42 -19.41 33.39
N PHE A 29 29.11 -18.26 33.38
CA PHE A 29 29.82 -17.79 34.56
C PHE A 29 28.85 -17.21 35.60
N LYS A 30 29.25 -17.23 36.87
CA LYS A 30 28.49 -16.65 38.00
C LYS A 30 29.00 -15.25 38.32
N ASN A 31 28.13 -14.41 38.87
CA ASN A 31 28.54 -13.21 39.59
C ASN A 31 29.20 -13.60 40.93
N ALA A 32 30.07 -12.73 41.43
CA ALA A 32 30.61 -12.71 42.79
C ALA A 32 30.85 -11.24 43.20
N ASP A 33 30.94 -10.98 44.50
CA ASP A 33 30.63 -9.66 45.09
C ASP A 33 31.80 -8.64 45.14
N SER A 34 31.42 -7.39 45.47
CA SER A 34 32.29 -6.23 45.71
C SER A 34 33.03 -6.32 47.07
N PRO A 35 34.05 -5.46 47.31
CA PRO A 35 33.77 -4.24 48.11
C PRO A 35 34.63 -2.97 47.78
N HIS A 36 34.26 -1.84 48.42
CA HIS A 36 34.96 -0.57 48.79
C HIS A 36 36.39 -0.22 48.25
N ASP A 37 36.84 1.05 48.11
CA ASP A 37 36.57 2.26 48.93
C ASP A 37 36.80 3.63 48.21
N LYS A 38 36.87 4.78 48.93
CA LYS A 38 36.78 6.19 48.43
C LYS A 38 38.00 6.79 47.67
N GLY A 39 37.72 7.66 46.69
CA GLY A 39 37.81 9.14 46.90
C GLY A 39 38.96 10.00 46.31
N LEU A 40 38.59 11.23 45.88
CA LEU A 40 39.35 12.52 45.81
C LEU A 40 40.40 12.82 44.69
N GLY A 41 40.14 13.93 43.96
CA GLY A 41 41.16 14.84 43.33
C GLY A 41 41.70 14.49 41.93
N ALA A 42 42.23 15.43 41.12
CA ALA A 42 42.13 16.90 41.12
C ALA A 42 42.54 17.53 39.75
N LEU A 43 42.21 18.82 39.57
CA LEU A 43 42.51 19.77 38.45
C LEU A 43 44.03 19.96 38.15
N PRO A 44 44.49 20.48 36.96
CA PRO A 44 44.32 21.91 36.60
C PRO A 44 44.28 22.36 35.11
N MET A 45 43.67 23.56 34.90
CA MET A 45 44.09 24.76 34.11
C MET A 45 44.74 24.59 32.71
N GLN A 46 44.55 25.44 31.69
CA GLN A 46 43.79 26.70 31.40
C GLN A 46 43.66 26.78 29.84
N THR A 47 43.39 27.82 29.02
CA THR A 47 43.06 29.29 28.94
C THR A 47 42.62 29.49 27.45
N THR A 48 41.96 30.52 26.88
CA THR A 48 41.12 31.72 27.18
C THR A 48 40.45 32.13 25.82
N GLU A 49 39.62 33.16 25.57
CA GLU A 49 39.17 34.35 26.33
C GLU A 49 37.74 34.86 25.88
N ASN A 50 37.52 36.18 25.95
CA ASN A 50 36.30 36.97 25.76
C ASN A 50 35.75 37.16 24.33
N VAL A 51 34.44 37.45 24.25
CA VAL A 51 33.84 38.42 23.31
C VAL A 51 32.80 39.28 24.06
N THR A 52 32.82 40.60 23.87
CA THR A 52 31.95 41.58 24.57
C THR A 52 30.92 42.19 23.62
N SER A 53 29.83 42.72 24.15
CA SER A 53 28.70 43.30 23.40
C SER A 53 28.94 44.73 22.89
N GLN A 54 28.38 45.04 21.71
CA GLN A 54 27.96 46.39 21.30
C GLN A 54 26.97 46.35 20.11
N GLN A 55 26.06 47.34 20.05
CA GLN A 55 25.21 47.65 18.88
C GLN A 55 25.88 48.76 18.05
N PRO A 56 25.69 48.85 16.72
CA PRO A 56 24.51 49.55 16.18
C PRO A 56 24.02 49.02 14.81
N GLY A 57 22.98 49.65 14.24
CA GLY A 57 22.62 49.52 12.83
C GLY A 57 21.12 49.41 12.56
N ALA A 58 20.61 50.12 11.55
CA ALA A 58 19.20 50.11 11.15
C ALA A 58 19.01 49.71 9.68
N ALA A 59 17.75 49.51 9.29
CA ALA A 59 17.26 49.39 7.91
C ALA A 59 17.67 48.16 7.08
N ALA A 60 16.89 47.08 7.22
CA ALA A 60 16.38 46.32 6.06
C ALA A 60 15.08 45.60 6.45
N HIS A 61 13.92 46.11 6.03
CA HIS A 61 12.64 45.38 6.16
C HIS A 61 12.53 44.33 5.05
N GLY A 62 13.18 43.18 5.26
CA GLY A 62 12.92 41.96 4.49
C GLY A 62 11.49 41.49 4.77
N ALA A 63 10.54 41.87 3.92
CA ALA A 63 9.14 41.52 4.06
C ALA A 63 8.98 39.99 4.06
N ARG A 64 8.70 39.43 5.24
CA ARG A 64 8.49 37.98 5.41
C ARG A 64 7.14 37.63 4.78
N THR A 65 7.17 37.20 3.52
CA THR A 65 5.97 36.85 2.75
C THR A 65 5.19 35.76 3.48
N LEU A 66 4.15 36.17 4.21
CA LEU A 66 3.18 35.26 4.78
C LEU A 66 2.51 34.51 3.62
N ALA A 67 2.48 33.18 3.68
CA ALA A 67 1.68 32.41 2.75
C ALA A 67 0.22 32.91 2.83
N PRO A 68 -0.49 33.03 1.69
CA PRO A 68 -1.85 33.55 1.68
C PRO A 68 -2.73 32.68 2.57
N GLN A 69 -3.29 33.27 3.63
CA GLN A 69 -4.24 32.58 4.49
C GLN A 69 -5.50 32.28 3.68
N ALA A 70 -5.91 31.01 3.63
CA ALA A 70 -7.14 30.61 2.96
C ALA A 70 -8.32 31.41 3.51
N THR A 71 -9.09 32.03 2.61
CA THR A 71 -10.27 32.79 2.96
C THR A 71 -11.42 31.85 3.31
N LEU A 72 -12.47 32.36 3.97
CA LEU A 72 -13.66 31.55 4.26
C LEU A 72 -14.39 31.06 2.98
N ALA A 73 -14.11 31.64 1.81
CA ALA A 73 -14.64 31.20 0.52
C ALA A 73 -13.92 29.96 -0.05
N ASP A 74 -12.68 29.68 0.40
CA ASP A 74 -11.87 28.53 -0.04
C ASP A 74 -12.28 27.21 0.66
N TYR A 75 -13.38 27.26 1.42
CA TYR A 75 -13.94 26.13 2.18
C TYR A 75 -15.32 25.74 1.67
N LYS A 76 -15.53 24.42 1.54
CA LYS A 76 -16.78 23.82 1.07
C LYS A 76 -17.29 22.77 2.06
N VAL A 77 -18.57 22.46 1.99
CA VAL A 77 -19.27 21.49 2.84
C VAL A 77 -19.99 20.46 1.98
N ILE A 78 -19.68 19.19 2.21
CA ILE A 78 -20.36 18.04 1.61
C ILE A 78 -21.58 17.73 2.49
N ARG A 79 -22.78 17.89 1.93
CA ARG A 79 -24.04 17.55 2.60
C ARG A 79 -24.28 16.04 2.58
N ARG A 80 -25.19 15.55 3.44
CA ARG A 80 -25.55 14.10 3.54
C ARG A 80 -26.14 13.49 2.25
N ASN A 81 -26.47 14.31 1.25
CA ASN A 81 -26.98 13.90 -0.06
C ASN A 81 -25.95 14.10 -1.18
N GLY A 82 -24.65 14.06 -0.88
CA GLY A 82 -23.54 14.28 -1.82
C GLY A 82 -23.33 15.73 -2.27
N SER A 83 -24.38 16.57 -2.27
CA SER A 83 -24.28 17.94 -2.79
C SER A 83 -23.29 18.82 -2.01
N VAL A 84 -22.43 19.52 -2.75
CA VAL A 84 -21.36 20.38 -2.22
C VAL A 84 -21.82 21.84 -2.21
N VAL A 85 -21.62 22.55 -1.10
CA VAL A 85 -21.98 23.97 -0.95
C VAL A 85 -20.87 24.76 -0.26
N SER A 86 -20.91 26.09 -0.35
CA SER A 86 -19.96 26.99 0.34
C SER A 86 -20.05 26.86 1.87
N PHE A 87 -18.94 27.10 2.57
CA PHE A 87 -18.90 27.12 4.02
C PHE A 87 -19.53 28.41 4.59
N GLU A 88 -20.66 28.28 5.27
CA GLU A 88 -21.41 29.42 5.86
C GLU A 88 -21.42 29.35 7.41
N PRO A 89 -20.57 30.12 8.12
CA PRO A 89 -20.58 30.20 9.59
C PRO A 89 -21.94 30.57 10.20
N SER A 90 -22.77 31.32 9.47
CA SER A 90 -24.14 31.68 9.87
C SER A 90 -25.02 30.46 10.13
N LYS A 91 -24.84 29.34 9.40
CA LYS A 91 -25.60 28.10 9.62
C LYS A 91 -25.22 27.44 10.95
N ILE A 92 -23.94 27.51 11.33
CA ILE A 92 -23.43 27.03 12.62
C ILE A 92 -24.05 27.86 13.75
N ALA A 93 -24.02 29.18 13.66
CA ALA A 93 -24.66 30.07 14.63
C ALA A 93 -26.15 29.75 14.81
N ILE A 94 -26.91 29.60 13.71
CA ILE A 94 -28.35 29.24 13.75
C ILE A 94 -28.58 27.87 14.42
N ALA A 95 -27.72 26.88 14.18
CA ALA A 95 -27.82 25.57 14.81
C ALA A 95 -27.56 25.63 16.32
N VAL A 96 -26.52 26.37 16.74
CA VAL A 96 -26.19 26.57 18.16
C VAL A 96 -27.28 27.40 18.87
N THR A 97 -27.81 28.46 18.25
CA THR A 97 -28.97 29.21 18.81
C THR A 97 -30.16 28.29 19.06
N LYS A 98 -30.50 27.40 18.11
CA LYS A 98 -31.61 26.44 18.29
C LYS A 98 -31.38 25.49 19.47
N ALA A 99 -30.13 25.11 19.76
CA ALA A 99 -29.81 24.33 20.95
C ALA A 99 -30.06 25.11 22.25
N PHE A 100 -29.61 26.36 22.34
CA PHE A 100 -29.86 27.22 23.50
C PHE A 100 -31.37 27.49 23.70
N LEU A 101 -32.12 27.71 22.62
CA LEU A 101 -33.58 27.87 22.68
C LEU A 101 -34.32 26.63 23.20
N ALA A 102 -33.84 25.43 22.86
CA ALA A 102 -34.43 24.17 23.30
C ALA A 102 -34.27 23.92 24.81
N VAL A 103 -33.29 24.55 25.47
CA VAL A 103 -33.03 24.43 26.92
C VAL A 103 -33.57 25.63 27.70
N ASN A 104 -33.35 26.85 27.21
CA ASN A 104 -33.69 28.09 27.93
C ASN A 104 -35.09 28.62 27.61
N GLY A 105 -35.81 27.98 26.69
CA GLY A 105 -37.14 28.39 26.23
C GLY A 105 -37.15 29.68 25.41
N GLY A 106 -38.35 30.05 24.92
CA GLY A 106 -38.52 31.21 24.03
C GLY A 106 -38.11 32.55 24.64
N GLN A 107 -38.24 32.71 25.96
CA GLN A 107 -37.80 33.92 26.67
C GLN A 107 -36.28 34.14 26.59
N GLY A 108 -35.49 33.07 26.45
CA GLY A 108 -34.04 33.16 26.28
C GLY A 108 -33.58 33.66 24.90
N ALA A 109 -34.49 33.80 23.91
CA ALA A 109 -34.15 34.19 22.54
C ALA A 109 -33.61 35.62 22.40
N ALA A 110 -34.01 36.51 23.31
CA ALA A 110 -33.66 37.93 23.28
C ALA A 110 -32.40 38.26 24.10
N SER A 111 -31.94 37.37 24.99
CA SER A 111 -30.87 37.63 25.94
C SER A 111 -29.53 37.87 25.23
N ALA A 112 -28.94 39.06 25.38
CA ALA A 112 -27.65 39.42 24.77
C ALA A 112 -26.54 38.41 25.09
N ARG A 113 -26.46 37.95 26.36
CA ARG A 113 -25.55 36.89 26.85
C ARG A 113 -25.64 35.59 26.04
N VAL A 114 -26.81 35.21 25.53
CA VAL A 114 -26.96 34.01 24.69
C VAL A 114 -26.39 34.24 23.30
N ARG A 115 -26.58 35.44 22.72
CA ARG A 115 -26.03 35.80 21.40
C ARG A 115 -24.51 35.85 21.42
N GLU A 116 -23.93 36.52 22.41
CA GLU A 116 -22.48 36.58 22.68
C GLU A 116 -21.88 35.18 22.86
N ARG A 117 -22.58 34.30 23.58
CA ARG A 117 -22.14 32.91 23.80
C ARG A 117 -22.20 32.07 22.52
N VAL A 118 -23.30 32.18 21.75
CA VAL A 118 -23.45 31.55 20.42
C VAL A 118 -22.34 32.02 19.47
N GLU A 119 -22.03 33.31 19.45
CA GLU A 119 -20.97 33.85 18.59
C GLU A 119 -19.60 33.31 19.00
N THR A 120 -19.27 33.36 20.31
CA THR A 120 -18.02 32.82 20.86
C THR A 120 -17.83 31.35 20.49
N LEU A 121 -18.90 30.54 20.64
CA LEU A 121 -18.91 29.13 20.24
C LEU A 121 -18.73 28.94 18.73
N THR A 122 -19.44 29.74 17.92
CA THR A 122 -19.34 29.69 16.45
C THR A 122 -17.93 30.02 15.98
N GLN A 123 -17.31 31.07 16.54
CA GLN A 123 -15.92 31.41 16.26
C GLN A 123 -14.95 30.30 16.69
N ALA A 124 -15.19 29.64 17.83
CA ALA A 124 -14.37 28.50 18.27
C ALA A 124 -14.44 27.30 17.30
N VAL A 125 -15.66 26.95 16.84
CA VAL A 125 -15.89 25.89 15.84
C VAL A 125 -15.20 26.22 14.51
N VAL A 126 -15.39 27.44 13.99
CA VAL A 126 -14.74 27.89 12.74
C VAL A 126 -13.22 27.85 12.86
N ARG A 127 -12.65 28.34 13.96
CA ARG A 127 -11.19 28.29 14.20
C ARG A 127 -10.66 26.85 14.32
N ALA A 128 -11.44 25.90 14.83
CA ALA A 128 -11.06 24.49 14.89
C ALA A 128 -11.06 23.83 13.50
N LEU A 129 -12.11 24.05 12.70
CA LEU A 129 -12.25 23.55 11.33
C LEU A 129 -11.18 24.13 10.39
N VAL A 130 -10.96 25.46 10.41
CA VAL A 130 -9.92 26.11 9.60
C VAL A 130 -8.52 25.62 9.98
N ARG A 131 -8.25 25.36 11.28
CA ARG A 131 -6.96 24.84 11.75
C ARG A 131 -6.65 23.43 11.26
N SER A 132 -7.65 22.56 11.06
CA SER A 132 -7.41 21.21 10.56
C SER A 132 -7.12 21.17 9.05
N ARG A 133 -7.50 22.21 8.30
CA ARG A 133 -7.30 22.33 6.85
C ARG A 133 -6.83 23.77 6.49
N PRO A 134 -5.55 24.14 6.74
CA PRO A 134 -5.09 25.54 6.62
C PRO A 134 -5.03 26.08 5.18
N ASN A 135 -5.09 25.22 4.16
CA ASN A 135 -4.94 25.56 2.74
C ASN A 135 -6.30 25.51 1.99
N GLY A 136 -7.42 25.73 2.68
CA GLY A 136 -8.77 25.49 2.14
C GLY A 136 -9.19 24.02 2.18
N GLY A 137 -10.38 23.71 1.64
CA GLY A 137 -10.83 22.32 1.42
C GLY A 137 -12.29 22.02 1.79
N THR A 138 -12.66 20.74 1.69
CA THR A 138 -14.01 20.22 1.98
C THR A 138 -14.13 19.64 3.40
N PHE A 139 -15.19 20.01 4.11
CA PHE A 139 -15.66 19.34 5.33
C PHE A 139 -16.87 18.46 5.03
N HIS A 140 -17.02 17.31 5.69
CA HIS A 140 -18.34 16.68 5.77
C HIS A 140 -19.20 17.43 6.78
N ILE A 141 -20.52 17.41 6.58
CA ILE A 141 -21.47 18.03 7.49
C ILE A 141 -21.48 17.38 8.90
N GLU A 142 -20.93 16.17 9.05
CA GLU A 142 -20.69 15.55 10.36
C GLU A 142 -19.46 16.13 11.07
N ASP A 143 -18.33 16.38 10.38
CA ASP A 143 -17.16 17.09 10.93
C ASP A 143 -17.59 18.36 11.69
N ILE A 144 -18.53 19.10 11.10
CA ILE A 144 -19.06 20.36 11.63
C ILE A 144 -19.95 20.13 12.86
N GLN A 145 -20.77 19.08 12.87
CA GLN A 145 -21.61 18.72 14.02
C GLN A 145 -20.76 18.28 15.22
N ASP A 146 -19.75 17.45 14.98
CA ASP A 146 -18.85 16.95 16.02
C ASP A 146 -18.02 18.08 16.65
N GLN A 147 -17.56 19.05 15.85
CA GLN A 147 -16.90 20.25 16.38
C GLN A 147 -17.86 21.17 17.17
N VAL A 148 -19.14 21.27 16.79
CA VAL A 148 -20.17 22.00 17.57
C VAL A 148 -20.39 21.36 18.94
N GLU A 149 -20.51 20.02 18.99
CA GLU A 149 -20.65 19.28 20.24
C GLU A 149 -19.42 19.44 21.13
N LEU A 150 -18.22 19.29 20.57
CA LEU A 150 -16.96 19.49 21.27
C LEU A 150 -16.80 20.93 21.81
N ALA A 151 -17.26 21.94 21.07
CA ALA A 151 -17.24 23.33 21.51
C ALA A 151 -18.23 23.57 22.67
N LEU A 152 -19.46 23.05 22.59
CA LEU A 152 -20.46 23.14 23.66
C LEU A 152 -19.99 22.44 24.94
N MET A 153 -19.39 21.24 24.83
CA MET A 153 -18.84 20.50 25.97
C MET A 153 -17.67 21.24 26.61
N ARG A 154 -16.71 21.75 25.82
CA ARG A 154 -15.56 22.52 26.32
C ARG A 154 -15.95 23.86 26.95
N ALA A 155 -17.08 24.43 26.55
CA ALA A 155 -17.62 25.65 27.15
C ALA A 155 -18.37 25.41 28.47
N GLY A 156 -18.56 24.16 28.91
CA GLY A 156 -19.34 23.81 30.10
C GLY A 156 -20.86 23.81 29.88
N GLU A 157 -21.33 23.96 28.64
CA GLU A 157 -22.75 24.08 28.29
C GLU A 157 -23.44 22.71 28.23
N HIS A 158 -23.19 21.84 29.22
CA HIS A 158 -23.49 20.40 29.17
C HIS A 158 -24.97 20.07 28.88
N ASN A 159 -25.90 20.89 29.39
CA ASN A 159 -27.33 20.73 29.13
C ASN A 159 -27.69 21.05 27.66
N VAL A 160 -27.05 22.07 27.08
CA VAL A 160 -27.22 22.47 25.68
C VAL A 160 -26.55 21.47 24.74
N ALA A 161 -25.37 20.96 25.10
CA ALA A 161 -24.72 19.85 24.39
C ALA A 161 -25.62 18.60 24.35
N ARG A 162 -26.18 18.18 25.49
CA ARG A 162 -27.10 17.03 25.56
C ARG A 162 -28.36 17.25 24.72
N ALA A 163 -28.96 18.43 24.77
CA ALA A 163 -30.13 18.77 23.95
C ALA A 163 -29.82 18.78 22.45
N TYR A 164 -28.63 19.24 22.06
CA TYR A 164 -28.16 19.22 20.67
C TYR A 164 -27.95 17.79 20.15
N VAL A 165 -27.27 16.93 20.93
CA VAL A 165 -27.06 15.51 20.60
C VAL A 165 -28.40 14.79 20.44
N LEU A 166 -29.32 14.90 21.41
CA LEU A 166 -30.64 14.28 21.32
C LEU A 166 -31.46 14.79 20.13
N TYR A 167 -31.29 16.05 19.73
CA TYR A 167 -31.91 16.59 18.51
C TYR A 167 -31.25 16.04 17.24
N ARG A 168 -29.91 15.92 17.21
CA ARG A 168 -29.13 15.31 16.12
C ARG A 168 -29.55 13.86 15.89
N GLU A 169 -29.61 13.06 16.95
CA GLU A 169 -30.07 11.67 16.97
C GLU A 169 -31.52 11.55 16.52
N LYS A 170 -32.46 12.30 17.12
CA LYS A 170 -33.87 12.26 16.74
C LYS A 170 -34.08 12.63 15.28
N ARG A 171 -33.34 13.61 14.74
CA ARG A 171 -33.35 13.94 13.32
C ARG A 171 -32.63 12.90 12.44
N ALA A 172 -31.61 12.20 12.94
CA ALA A 172 -30.99 11.08 12.23
C ALA A 172 -31.97 9.90 12.11
N ALA A 173 -32.63 9.53 13.20
CA ALA A 173 -33.66 8.50 13.23
C ALA A 173 -34.85 8.85 12.31
N GLN A 174 -35.37 10.07 12.37
CA GLN A 174 -36.41 10.53 11.44
C GLN A 174 -35.98 10.40 9.97
N ARG A 175 -34.78 10.88 9.62
CA ARG A 175 -34.26 10.73 8.25
C ARG A 175 -34.01 9.27 7.84
N ALA A 176 -33.64 8.39 8.76
CA ALA A 176 -33.53 6.96 8.46
C ALA A 176 -34.89 6.35 8.09
N HIS A 177 -35.98 6.77 8.75
CA HIS A 177 -37.34 6.36 8.39
C HIS A 177 -37.82 7.03 7.09
N GLU A 178 -37.53 8.32 6.88
CA GLU A 178 -37.87 9.05 5.65
C GLU A 178 -37.14 8.47 4.42
N VAL A 179 -35.86 8.07 4.56
CA VAL A 179 -35.07 7.41 3.50
C VAL A 179 -35.54 5.98 3.26
N ALA A 180 -35.92 5.23 4.31
CA ALA A 180 -36.53 3.90 4.18
C ALA A 180 -37.94 3.91 3.53
N GLN A 181 -38.53 5.09 3.32
CA GLN A 181 -39.81 5.30 2.63
C GLN A 181 -39.68 5.98 1.27
N GLN A 182 -38.46 6.29 0.81
CA GLN A 182 -38.19 6.77 -0.54
C GLN A 182 -37.85 5.57 -1.45
N PRO A 183 -38.28 5.57 -2.74
CA PRO A 183 -37.80 4.58 -3.69
C PRO A 183 -36.28 4.66 -3.84
N ALA A 184 -35.64 3.51 -4.04
CA ALA A 184 -34.19 3.38 -3.94
C ALA A 184 -33.43 4.29 -4.92
N GLN A 185 -32.46 5.03 -4.37
CA GLN A 185 -31.34 5.72 -5.00
C GLN A 185 -31.61 6.54 -6.28
N VAL A 186 -31.28 7.84 -6.19
CA VAL A 186 -30.66 8.52 -7.34
C VAL A 186 -29.38 7.74 -7.66
N GLY A 187 -29.35 7.07 -8.82
CA GLY A 187 -28.19 6.27 -9.23
C GLY A 187 -26.93 7.14 -9.31
N LEU A 188 -25.86 6.69 -8.67
CA LEU A 188 -24.51 7.26 -8.87
C LEU A 188 -24.14 7.10 -10.34
N ASN A 189 -23.69 8.17 -10.99
CA ASN A 189 -23.12 8.07 -12.32
C ASN A 189 -21.60 7.86 -12.23
N VAL A 190 -21.07 6.99 -13.07
CA VAL A 190 -19.64 6.76 -13.28
C VAL A 190 -19.19 7.34 -14.61
N ASN A 191 -17.92 7.75 -14.66
CA ASN A 191 -17.27 8.20 -15.88
C ASN A 191 -16.35 7.08 -16.40
N ASP A 192 -16.74 6.43 -17.50
CA ASP A 192 -15.95 5.42 -18.20
C ASP A 192 -15.36 6.04 -19.46
N ASN A 193 -14.07 6.38 -19.42
CA ASN A 193 -13.30 6.98 -20.52
C ASN A 193 -13.94 8.23 -21.18
N GLY A 194 -14.59 9.08 -20.38
CA GLY A 194 -15.27 10.30 -20.83
C GLY A 194 -16.77 10.14 -21.06
N ILE A 195 -17.30 8.91 -21.02
CA ILE A 195 -18.72 8.62 -21.17
C ILE A 195 -19.33 8.45 -19.77
N VAL A 196 -20.25 9.35 -19.41
CA VAL A 196 -21.04 9.25 -18.18
C VAL A 196 -22.13 8.18 -18.36
N ARG A 197 -22.18 7.22 -17.44
CA ARG A 197 -23.17 6.12 -17.40
C ARG A 197 -23.65 5.91 -15.96
N PRO A 198 -24.86 5.38 -15.71
CA PRO A 198 -25.23 4.94 -14.37
C PRO A 198 -24.29 3.81 -13.90
N LEU A 199 -23.96 3.79 -12.61
CA LEU A 199 -23.20 2.71 -11.98
C LEU A 199 -24.04 1.43 -11.97
N ASP A 200 -23.54 0.38 -12.61
CA ASP A 200 -24.10 -0.96 -12.47
C ASP A 200 -23.66 -1.55 -11.11
N LEU A 201 -24.53 -1.36 -10.12
CA LEU A 201 -24.36 -1.92 -8.78
C LEU A 201 -24.45 -3.44 -8.76
N ALA A 202 -25.14 -4.07 -9.73
CA ALA A 202 -25.22 -5.52 -9.82
C ALA A 202 -23.92 -6.12 -10.38
N ALA A 203 -23.33 -5.50 -11.41
CA ALA A 203 -21.99 -5.87 -11.88
C ALA A 203 -20.93 -5.73 -10.78
N LEU A 204 -20.92 -4.58 -10.06
CA LEU A 204 -19.99 -4.36 -8.94
C LEU A 204 -20.17 -5.38 -7.81
N HIS A 205 -21.42 -5.71 -7.46
CA HIS A 205 -21.73 -6.74 -6.46
C HIS A 205 -21.27 -8.14 -6.92
N ASN A 206 -21.52 -8.50 -8.18
CA ASN A 206 -21.07 -9.77 -8.77
C ASN A 206 -19.54 -9.90 -8.75
N VAL A 207 -18.79 -8.85 -9.10
CA VAL A 207 -17.31 -8.86 -9.06
C VAL A 207 -16.78 -9.05 -7.64
N ILE A 208 -17.35 -8.34 -6.65
CA ILE A 208 -16.95 -8.49 -5.24
C ILE A 208 -17.35 -9.87 -4.69
N THR A 209 -18.48 -10.42 -5.11
CA THR A 209 -18.93 -11.78 -4.73
C THR A 209 -18.01 -12.85 -5.31
N ALA A 210 -17.67 -12.77 -6.60
CA ALA A 210 -16.71 -13.66 -7.24
C ALA A 210 -15.30 -13.58 -6.62
N ALA A 211 -14.92 -12.41 -6.08
CA ALA A 211 -13.68 -12.27 -5.30
C ALA A 211 -13.73 -13.01 -3.95
N CYS A 212 -14.91 -13.17 -3.35
CA CYS A 212 -15.13 -13.91 -2.09
C CYS A 212 -15.25 -15.43 -2.25
N ASP A 213 -15.50 -15.95 -3.46
CA ASP A 213 -15.82 -17.37 -3.70
C ASP A 213 -14.75 -18.35 -3.16
N GLY A 214 -15.22 -19.38 -2.46
CA GLY A 214 -14.38 -20.46 -1.93
C GLY A 214 -13.49 -20.09 -0.74
N LEU A 215 -13.67 -18.93 -0.11
CA LEU A 215 -12.86 -18.47 1.03
C LEU A 215 -13.49 -18.78 2.42
N GLY A 216 -14.68 -19.38 2.45
CA GLY A 216 -15.36 -19.81 3.68
C GLY A 216 -16.17 -18.71 4.38
N ASP A 217 -16.98 -19.13 5.36
CA ASP A 217 -18.10 -18.35 5.93
C ASP A 217 -17.71 -17.06 6.66
N ALA A 218 -16.42 -16.85 6.96
CA ALA A 218 -15.91 -15.60 7.55
C ALA A 218 -15.78 -14.45 6.52
N VAL A 219 -15.78 -14.78 5.23
CA VAL A 219 -15.68 -13.82 4.12
C VAL A 219 -17.06 -13.48 3.58
N SER A 220 -17.37 -12.18 3.49
CA SER A 220 -18.63 -11.67 2.96
C SER A 220 -18.41 -10.48 2.02
N ALA A 221 -19.17 -10.43 0.93
CA ALA A 221 -19.16 -9.34 -0.02
C ALA A 221 -19.85 -8.07 0.52
N GLU A 222 -20.93 -8.22 1.29
CA GLU A 222 -21.80 -7.11 1.72
C GLU A 222 -21.05 -5.97 2.46
N PRO A 223 -20.13 -6.23 3.41
CA PRO A 223 -19.37 -5.16 4.07
C PRO A 223 -18.45 -4.39 3.12
N ILE A 224 -17.96 -5.06 2.06
CA ILE A 224 -17.09 -4.46 1.04
C ILE A 224 -17.94 -3.61 0.10
N VAL A 225 -19.07 -4.14 -0.41
CA VAL A 225 -20.00 -3.40 -1.28
C VAL A 225 -20.52 -2.15 -0.57
N ALA A 226 -20.99 -2.28 0.67
CA ALA A 226 -21.53 -1.17 1.45
C ALA A 226 -20.50 -0.07 1.72
N GLU A 227 -19.27 -0.42 2.11
CA GLU A 227 -18.20 0.56 2.34
C GLU A 227 -17.67 1.15 1.02
N THR A 228 -17.67 0.40 -0.09
CA THR A 228 -17.33 0.91 -1.42
C THR A 228 -18.31 2.01 -1.83
N VAL A 229 -19.60 1.68 -1.93
CA VAL A 229 -20.66 2.60 -2.39
C VAL A 229 -20.75 3.86 -1.50
N LYS A 230 -20.50 3.71 -0.20
CA LYS A 230 -20.44 4.82 0.78
C LYS A 230 -19.31 5.83 0.50
N ASN A 231 -18.22 5.43 -0.16
CA ASN A 231 -17.08 6.29 -0.49
C ASN A 231 -17.11 6.82 -1.94
N LEU A 232 -18.09 6.42 -2.76
CA LEU A 232 -18.27 6.94 -4.12
C LEU A 232 -18.95 8.32 -4.14
N TYR A 233 -18.72 9.06 -5.21
CA TYR A 233 -19.35 10.34 -5.51
C TYR A 233 -19.87 10.35 -6.96
N ASP A 234 -20.84 11.22 -7.25
CA ASP A 234 -21.43 11.31 -8.59
C ASP A 234 -20.40 11.85 -9.60
N GLY A 235 -20.26 11.15 -10.74
CA GLY A 235 -19.24 11.42 -11.76
C GLY A 235 -17.87 10.78 -11.50
N VAL A 236 -17.72 9.89 -10.50
CA VAL A 236 -16.46 9.19 -10.20
C VAL A 236 -15.95 8.38 -11.40
N PRO A 237 -14.64 8.42 -11.73
CA PRO A 237 -14.06 7.56 -12.76
C PRO A 237 -14.25 6.07 -12.44
N LEU A 238 -14.60 5.25 -13.43
CA LEU A 238 -14.91 3.84 -13.19
C LEU A 238 -13.70 3.03 -12.66
N SER A 239 -12.46 3.45 -12.93
CA SER A 239 -11.26 2.89 -12.28
C SER A 239 -11.26 3.11 -10.75
N GLN A 240 -11.61 4.32 -10.30
CA GLN A 240 -11.65 4.67 -8.87
C GLN A 240 -12.73 3.89 -8.10
N VAL A 241 -13.73 3.33 -8.78
CA VAL A 241 -14.72 2.42 -8.16
C VAL A 241 -14.05 1.13 -7.71
N TYR A 242 -13.23 0.51 -8.57
CA TYR A 242 -12.47 -0.69 -8.21
C TYR A 242 -11.35 -0.39 -7.21
N ASP A 243 -10.67 0.76 -7.33
CA ASP A 243 -9.71 1.22 -6.30
C ASP A 243 -10.38 1.36 -4.93
N SER A 244 -11.60 1.91 -4.88
CA SER A 244 -12.41 2.01 -3.66
C SER A 244 -12.79 0.63 -3.11
N ALA A 245 -13.14 -0.33 -3.96
CA ALA A 245 -13.42 -1.71 -3.55
C ALA A 245 -12.18 -2.43 -2.99
N ILE A 246 -11.01 -2.24 -3.61
CA ILE A 246 -9.72 -2.76 -3.12
C ILE A 246 -9.39 -2.15 -1.75
N LEU A 247 -9.57 -0.84 -1.57
CA LEU A 247 -9.35 -0.17 -0.28
C LEU A 247 -10.35 -0.65 0.78
N ALA A 248 -11.63 -0.81 0.45
CA ALA A 248 -12.64 -1.35 1.36
C ALA A 248 -12.29 -2.78 1.81
N ALA A 249 -12.00 -3.68 0.86
CA ALA A 249 -11.59 -5.06 1.14
C ALA A 249 -10.32 -5.13 2.00
N ARG A 250 -9.34 -4.25 1.73
CA ARG A 250 -8.08 -4.16 2.49
C ARG A 250 -8.29 -3.84 3.97
N THR A 251 -9.31 -3.05 4.34
CA THR A 251 -9.62 -2.79 5.77
C THR A 251 -10.17 -4.02 6.49
N MET A 252 -10.75 -4.99 5.77
CA MET A 252 -11.30 -6.21 6.35
C MET A 252 -10.22 -7.25 6.69
N ILE A 253 -8.98 -7.08 6.21
CA ILE A 253 -7.84 -7.95 6.54
C ILE A 253 -7.51 -7.93 8.04
N GLU A 254 -7.83 -6.85 8.75
CA GLU A 254 -7.70 -6.77 10.22
C GLU A 254 -8.77 -7.59 10.97
N LYS A 255 -9.84 -8.00 10.30
CA LYS A 255 -10.91 -8.85 10.86
C LYS A 255 -10.66 -10.33 10.58
N ASP A 256 -10.30 -10.66 9.35
CA ASP A 256 -9.92 -12.02 8.95
C ASP A 256 -8.85 -12.00 7.83
N PRO A 257 -7.76 -12.80 7.93
CA PRO A 257 -6.71 -12.84 6.93
C PRO A 257 -7.16 -13.28 5.53
N ALA A 258 -8.29 -13.99 5.38
CA ALA A 258 -8.82 -14.43 4.08
C ALA A 258 -9.21 -13.25 3.17
N TYR A 259 -9.55 -12.08 3.72
CA TYR A 259 -9.75 -10.85 2.94
C TYR A 259 -8.48 -10.40 2.19
N SER A 260 -7.29 -10.93 2.53
CA SER A 260 -6.07 -10.73 1.76
C SER A 260 -6.15 -11.36 0.36
N GLN A 261 -6.86 -12.48 0.21
CA GLN A 261 -7.11 -13.10 -1.10
C GLN A 261 -8.25 -12.38 -1.83
N VAL A 262 -9.32 -11.94 -1.14
CA VAL A 262 -10.37 -11.08 -1.74
C VAL A 262 -9.75 -9.82 -2.36
N THR A 263 -8.91 -9.12 -1.58
CA THR A 263 -8.24 -7.88 -2.01
C THR A 263 -7.28 -8.14 -3.17
N ALA A 264 -6.60 -9.29 -3.20
CA ALA A 264 -5.79 -9.70 -4.35
C ALA A 264 -6.65 -9.96 -5.60
N ARG A 265 -7.79 -10.64 -5.47
CA ARG A 265 -8.70 -10.95 -6.58
C ARG A 265 -9.36 -9.71 -7.17
N LEU A 266 -9.66 -8.70 -6.34
CA LEU A 266 -10.12 -7.38 -6.81
C LEU A 266 -9.02 -6.61 -7.56
N LEU A 267 -7.78 -6.61 -7.05
CA LEU A 267 -6.64 -6.03 -7.76
C LEU A 267 -6.37 -6.75 -9.10
N LEU A 268 -6.44 -8.08 -9.11
CA LEU A 268 -6.31 -8.95 -10.28
C LEU A 268 -7.37 -8.65 -11.35
N HIS A 269 -8.62 -8.39 -10.95
CA HIS A 269 -9.69 -7.94 -11.84
C HIS A 269 -9.33 -6.59 -12.51
N THR A 270 -8.86 -5.61 -11.74
CA THR A 270 -8.39 -4.32 -12.27
C THR A 270 -7.25 -4.49 -13.27
N ILE A 271 -6.27 -5.35 -12.97
CA ILE A 271 -5.13 -5.69 -13.85
C ILE A 271 -5.61 -6.31 -15.17
N ARG A 272 -6.56 -7.24 -15.11
CA ARG A 272 -7.17 -7.87 -16.31
C ARG A 272 -7.88 -6.82 -17.16
N ARG A 273 -8.68 -5.94 -16.56
CA ARG A 273 -9.39 -4.86 -17.26
C ARG A 273 -8.44 -3.83 -17.87
N GLU A 274 -7.33 -3.51 -17.22
CA GLU A 274 -6.28 -2.62 -17.76
C GLU A 274 -5.58 -3.22 -19.00
N ILE A 275 -5.29 -4.52 -18.98
CA ILE A 275 -4.46 -5.20 -19.98
C ILE A 275 -5.29 -5.70 -21.18
N LEU A 276 -6.48 -6.27 -20.94
CA LEU A 276 -7.37 -6.81 -21.96
C LEU A 276 -8.34 -5.75 -22.52
N GLY A 277 -8.59 -4.66 -21.79
CA GLY A 277 -9.53 -3.60 -22.17
C GLY A 277 -11.02 -3.96 -22.01
N GLU A 278 -11.32 -5.20 -21.65
CA GLU A 278 -12.66 -5.74 -21.39
C GLU A 278 -12.75 -6.40 -20.00
N GLU A 279 -13.96 -6.67 -19.54
CA GLU A 279 -14.20 -7.28 -18.23
C GLU A 279 -14.26 -8.81 -18.35
N VAL A 280 -13.32 -9.52 -17.72
CA VAL A 280 -13.16 -10.98 -17.84
C VAL A 280 -13.17 -11.63 -16.47
N LEU A 281 -14.05 -12.62 -16.29
CA LEU A 281 -14.16 -13.40 -15.05
C LEU A 281 -13.14 -14.55 -15.02
N GLN A 282 -12.89 -15.06 -13.81
CA GLN A 282 -11.90 -16.12 -13.57
C GLN A 282 -12.06 -17.38 -14.45
N PRO A 283 -13.26 -17.88 -14.79
CA PRO A 283 -13.40 -19.09 -15.62
C PRO A 283 -12.87 -18.92 -17.04
N ASP A 284 -13.09 -17.75 -17.66
CA ASP A 284 -12.78 -17.48 -19.07
C ASP A 284 -11.27 -17.25 -19.30
N MET A 285 -10.53 -16.96 -18.23
CA MET A 285 -9.11 -16.60 -18.27
C MET A 285 -8.20 -17.70 -18.82
N GLY A 286 -8.59 -18.98 -18.78
CA GLY A 286 -7.82 -20.06 -19.41
C GLY A 286 -7.66 -19.82 -20.92
N THR A 287 -8.78 -19.59 -21.61
CA THR A 287 -8.79 -19.24 -23.04
C THR A 287 -8.09 -17.91 -23.29
N ARG A 288 -8.41 -16.88 -22.50
CA ARG A 288 -7.87 -15.54 -22.72
C ARG A 288 -6.35 -15.47 -22.51
N TYR A 289 -5.77 -16.24 -21.59
CA TYR A 289 -4.31 -16.31 -21.43
C TYR A 289 -3.61 -16.82 -22.69
N ALA A 290 -4.13 -17.87 -23.33
CA ALA A 290 -3.57 -18.41 -24.57
C ALA A 290 -3.70 -17.43 -25.75
N GLU A 291 -4.79 -16.66 -25.83
CA GLU A 291 -4.98 -15.60 -26.84
C GLU A 291 -4.03 -14.41 -26.63
N TYR A 292 -3.90 -13.94 -25.39
CA TYR A 292 -3.14 -12.74 -25.04
C TYR A 292 -1.63 -12.96 -25.00
N PHE A 293 -1.15 -14.12 -24.54
CA PHE A 293 0.27 -14.35 -24.29
C PHE A 293 1.19 -14.14 -25.52
N PRO A 294 0.85 -14.62 -26.74
CA PRO A 294 1.62 -14.33 -27.94
C PRO A 294 1.55 -12.85 -28.37
N GLN A 295 0.51 -12.11 -27.98
CA GLN A 295 0.37 -10.67 -28.26
C GLN A 295 1.21 -9.83 -27.30
N PHE A 296 1.22 -10.21 -26.02
CA PHE A 296 2.09 -9.64 -24.98
C PHE A 296 3.57 -9.73 -25.38
N LEU A 297 4.04 -10.91 -25.82
CA LEU A 297 5.43 -11.09 -26.22
C LEU A 297 5.80 -10.21 -27.43
N LYS A 298 4.93 -10.10 -28.43
CA LYS A 298 5.14 -9.20 -29.59
C LYS A 298 5.21 -7.74 -29.15
N ARG A 299 4.20 -7.24 -28.42
CA ARG A 299 4.16 -5.87 -27.90
C ARG A 299 5.35 -5.55 -26.99
N GLY A 300 5.85 -6.52 -26.23
CA GLY A 300 7.04 -6.40 -25.38
C GLY A 300 8.36 -6.36 -26.14
N VAL A 301 8.48 -7.08 -27.27
CA VAL A 301 9.64 -6.99 -28.19
C VAL A 301 9.60 -5.68 -28.99
N GLU A 302 8.45 -5.30 -29.52
CA GLU A 302 8.22 -4.03 -30.25
C GLU A 302 8.52 -2.80 -29.38
N ALA A 303 8.20 -2.85 -28.09
CA ALA A 303 8.54 -1.82 -27.10
C ALA A 303 9.99 -1.90 -26.57
N GLU A 304 10.85 -2.72 -27.16
CA GLU A 304 12.25 -2.99 -26.77
C GLU A 304 12.45 -3.49 -25.31
N LEU A 305 11.40 -4.00 -24.65
CA LEU A 305 11.47 -4.53 -23.29
C LEU A 305 12.00 -5.97 -23.27
N LEU A 306 11.63 -6.77 -24.27
CA LEU A 306 11.92 -8.21 -24.36
C LEU A 306 13.02 -8.54 -25.39
N ASP A 307 13.74 -9.63 -25.16
CA ASP A 307 14.67 -10.21 -26.15
C ASP A 307 13.88 -10.88 -27.28
N GLU A 308 14.18 -10.52 -28.53
CA GLU A 308 13.60 -11.10 -29.76
C GLU A 308 13.68 -12.63 -29.79
N LYS A 309 14.67 -13.23 -29.12
CA LYS A 309 14.81 -14.69 -29.01
C LYS A 309 13.63 -15.37 -28.30
N LEU A 310 12.83 -14.65 -27.49
CA LEU A 310 11.60 -15.22 -26.90
C LEU A 310 10.57 -15.61 -27.96
N LEU A 311 10.62 -15.02 -29.16
CA LEU A 311 9.75 -15.38 -30.29
C LEU A 311 10.18 -16.67 -31.01
N GLN A 312 11.25 -17.33 -30.57
CA GLN A 312 11.72 -18.62 -31.11
C GLN A 312 11.07 -19.85 -30.44
N PHE A 313 10.32 -19.66 -29.36
CA PHE A 313 9.58 -20.72 -28.66
C PHE A 313 8.24 -21.00 -29.35
N ASP A 314 7.65 -22.17 -29.10
CA ASP A 314 6.26 -22.46 -29.49
C ASP A 314 5.31 -21.69 -28.56
N LEU A 315 5.00 -20.45 -28.93
CA LEU A 315 4.15 -19.56 -28.14
C LEU A 315 2.73 -20.11 -27.95
N LYS A 316 2.27 -21.04 -28.81
CA LYS A 316 0.98 -21.71 -28.62
C LYS A 316 1.10 -22.78 -27.54
N LYS A 317 2.07 -23.70 -27.66
CA LYS A 317 2.36 -24.73 -26.64
C LYS A 317 2.63 -24.13 -25.25
N LEU A 318 3.28 -22.96 -25.18
CA LEU A 318 3.47 -22.23 -23.92
C LEU A 318 2.19 -21.53 -23.44
N GLY A 319 1.40 -20.93 -24.33
CA GLY A 319 0.10 -20.32 -23.99
C GLY A 319 -0.92 -21.35 -23.48
N ASP A 320 -1.01 -22.50 -24.15
CA ASP A 320 -1.84 -23.66 -23.79
C ASP A 320 -1.40 -24.28 -22.43
N ALA A 321 -0.21 -23.94 -21.92
CA ALA A 321 0.33 -24.41 -20.63
C ALA A 321 0.12 -23.42 -19.46
N LEU A 322 -0.48 -22.24 -19.69
CA LEU A 322 -0.73 -21.24 -18.65
C LEU A 322 -1.94 -21.63 -17.77
N ASP A 323 -1.69 -21.81 -16.48
CA ASP A 323 -2.71 -22.21 -15.51
C ASP A 323 -3.32 -20.97 -14.82
N ALA A 324 -4.43 -20.50 -15.36
CA ALA A 324 -5.18 -19.34 -14.86
C ALA A 324 -5.64 -19.50 -13.39
N SER A 325 -5.76 -20.73 -12.86
CA SER A 325 -6.21 -20.95 -11.49
C SER A 325 -5.19 -20.46 -10.45
N ARG A 326 -3.90 -20.39 -10.83
CA ARG A 326 -2.80 -19.96 -9.94
C ARG A 326 -2.87 -18.48 -9.60
N ASP A 327 -3.57 -17.67 -10.38
CA ASP A 327 -3.85 -16.28 -10.02
C ASP A 327 -4.62 -16.15 -8.69
N LEU A 328 -5.42 -17.16 -8.32
CA LEU A 328 -6.18 -17.17 -7.07
C LEU A 328 -5.32 -17.47 -5.83
N GLN A 329 -4.07 -17.91 -6.00
CA GLN A 329 -3.16 -18.24 -4.90
C GLN A 329 -2.51 -17.00 -4.27
N PHE A 330 -2.57 -15.85 -4.94
CA PHE A 330 -1.94 -14.62 -4.46
C PHE A 330 -2.66 -14.03 -3.23
N GLY A 331 -1.88 -13.71 -2.20
CA GLY A 331 -2.26 -12.71 -1.18
C GLY A 331 -1.92 -11.29 -1.65
N TYR A 332 -2.69 -10.30 -1.21
CA TYR A 332 -2.66 -8.92 -1.72
C TYR A 332 -1.25 -8.31 -1.81
N LEU A 333 -0.44 -8.42 -0.75
CA LEU A 333 0.92 -7.86 -0.71
C LEU A 333 1.85 -8.44 -1.80
N GLY A 334 1.64 -9.70 -2.18
CA GLY A 334 2.40 -10.38 -3.23
C GLY A 334 2.05 -9.84 -4.61
N LEU A 335 0.75 -9.81 -4.94
CA LEU A 335 0.28 -9.29 -6.24
C LEU A 335 0.55 -7.79 -6.39
N GLN A 336 0.31 -6.99 -5.34
CA GLN A 336 0.66 -5.56 -5.29
C GLN A 336 2.16 -5.36 -5.53
N THR A 337 3.02 -6.17 -4.90
CA THR A 337 4.48 -6.12 -5.14
C THR A 337 4.85 -6.37 -6.60
N LEU A 338 4.21 -7.34 -7.26
CA LEU A 338 4.47 -7.63 -8.66
C LEU A 338 3.95 -6.52 -9.58
N TYR A 339 2.73 -6.05 -9.36
CA TYR A 339 2.12 -4.95 -10.12
C TYR A 339 2.91 -3.63 -10.02
N ASP A 340 3.34 -3.25 -8.83
CA ASP A 340 4.07 -2.00 -8.61
C ASP A 340 5.49 -2.01 -9.20
N ARG A 341 6.16 -3.19 -9.26
CA ARG A 341 7.62 -3.26 -9.44
C ARG A 341 8.18 -4.32 -10.40
N TYR A 342 7.39 -5.29 -10.86
CA TYR A 342 7.91 -6.41 -11.68
C TYR A 342 7.16 -6.59 -13.01
N PHE A 343 5.87 -6.25 -13.08
CA PHE A 343 5.09 -6.36 -14.30
C PHE A 343 5.48 -5.27 -15.31
N LEU A 344 5.82 -5.71 -16.52
CA LEU A 344 6.20 -4.82 -17.62
C LEU A 344 5.08 -3.84 -18.00
N HIS A 345 5.48 -2.62 -18.37
CA HIS A 345 4.57 -1.53 -18.72
C HIS A 345 5.08 -0.69 -19.90
N VAL A 346 4.16 -0.21 -20.74
CA VAL A 346 4.43 0.64 -21.90
C VAL A 346 3.68 1.96 -21.71
N HIS A 347 4.41 3.08 -21.67
CA HIS A 347 3.89 4.42 -21.36
C HIS A 347 3.03 4.51 -20.08
N GLY A 348 3.33 3.66 -19.08
CA GLY A 348 2.62 3.60 -17.79
C GLY A 348 1.58 2.49 -17.70
N GLN A 349 0.90 2.16 -18.81
CA GLN A 349 -0.05 1.04 -18.87
C GLN A 349 0.69 -0.29 -18.70
N ARG A 350 0.23 -1.17 -17.81
CA ARG A 350 0.72 -2.55 -17.72
C ARG A 350 0.43 -3.30 -19.01
N ILE A 351 1.33 -4.21 -19.35
CA ILE A 351 1.16 -5.16 -20.47
C ILE A 351 1.27 -6.62 -20.02
N GLU A 352 1.58 -6.87 -18.75
CA GLU A 352 1.97 -8.18 -18.21
C GLU A 352 1.04 -8.65 -17.07
N MET A 353 0.47 -9.84 -17.23
CA MET A 353 -0.36 -10.53 -16.21
C MET A 353 0.44 -11.61 -15.44
N PRO A 354 -0.01 -12.07 -14.25
CA PRO A 354 0.82 -12.89 -13.36
C PRO A 354 1.34 -14.21 -13.95
N GLN A 355 0.53 -14.98 -14.68
CA GLN A 355 1.04 -16.22 -15.33
C GLN A 355 2.00 -15.93 -16.48
N ALA A 356 1.77 -14.87 -17.25
CA ALA A 356 2.66 -14.44 -18.33
C ALA A 356 4.02 -13.96 -17.79
N PHE A 357 4.04 -13.31 -16.62
CA PHE A 357 5.25 -12.97 -15.88
C PHE A 357 6.09 -14.20 -15.51
N PHE A 358 5.49 -15.22 -14.90
CA PHE A 358 6.23 -16.45 -14.58
C PHE A 358 6.72 -17.19 -15.83
N MET A 359 5.91 -17.22 -16.90
CA MET A 359 6.31 -17.86 -18.17
C MET A 359 7.43 -17.07 -18.86
N ARG A 360 7.42 -15.73 -18.86
CA ARG A 360 8.56 -14.92 -19.34
C ARG A 360 9.84 -15.26 -18.59
N VAL A 361 9.78 -15.32 -17.26
CA VAL A 361 10.95 -15.63 -16.43
C VAL A 361 11.48 -17.04 -16.76
N ALA A 362 10.59 -18.01 -16.92
CA ALA A 362 10.90 -19.38 -17.28
C ALA A 362 11.53 -19.50 -18.69
N MET A 363 10.93 -18.88 -19.71
CA MET A 363 11.49 -18.83 -21.07
C MET A 363 12.89 -18.19 -21.09
N GLY A 364 13.06 -17.07 -20.39
CA GLY A 364 14.35 -16.37 -20.33
C GLY A 364 15.47 -17.19 -19.66
N LEU A 365 15.11 -18.12 -18.76
CA LEU A 365 16.04 -19.11 -18.21
C LEU A 365 16.28 -20.29 -19.17
N ALA A 366 15.25 -20.73 -19.91
CA ALA A 366 15.31 -21.84 -20.86
C ALA A 366 15.89 -21.48 -22.25
N LEU A 367 16.28 -20.23 -22.50
CA LEU A 367 16.79 -19.75 -23.81
C LEU A 367 17.98 -20.57 -24.37
N SER A 368 18.80 -21.14 -23.51
CA SER A 368 19.99 -21.94 -23.86
C SER A 368 19.81 -23.45 -23.68
N GLU A 369 18.62 -23.92 -23.35
CA GLU A 369 18.31 -25.34 -23.19
C GLU A 369 18.16 -26.08 -24.54
N ILE A 370 18.27 -27.41 -24.49
CA ILE A 370 18.11 -28.28 -25.67
C ILE A 370 16.64 -28.41 -26.06
N ASP A 371 15.77 -28.76 -25.11
CA ASP A 371 14.30 -28.70 -25.25
C ASP A 371 13.80 -27.47 -24.49
N ARG A 372 13.87 -26.32 -25.16
CA ARG A 372 13.54 -25.02 -24.57
C ARG A 372 12.11 -24.95 -24.07
N ASP A 373 11.16 -25.45 -24.85
CA ASP A 373 9.74 -25.36 -24.52
C ASP A 373 9.39 -26.28 -23.33
N ALA A 374 9.93 -27.51 -23.27
CA ALA A 374 9.69 -28.38 -22.11
C ALA A 374 10.30 -27.81 -20.82
N ARG A 375 11.52 -27.25 -20.88
CA ARG A 375 12.17 -26.62 -19.73
C ARG A 375 11.47 -25.32 -19.32
N ALA A 376 10.98 -24.52 -20.26
CA ALA A 376 10.13 -23.36 -19.94
C ALA A 376 8.85 -23.77 -19.21
N ILE A 377 8.17 -24.84 -19.63
CA ILE A 377 6.97 -25.36 -18.94
C ILE A 377 7.30 -25.91 -17.54
N GLU A 378 8.42 -26.62 -17.38
CA GLU A 378 8.90 -27.10 -16.08
C GLU A 378 9.21 -25.95 -15.12
N PHE A 379 10.01 -24.98 -15.55
CA PHE A 379 10.37 -23.80 -14.74
C PHE A 379 9.15 -22.93 -14.43
N TYR A 380 8.24 -22.74 -15.40
CA TYR A 380 6.98 -22.04 -15.18
C TYR A 380 6.14 -22.72 -14.10
N ASN A 381 6.02 -24.05 -14.15
CA ASN A 381 5.23 -24.80 -13.17
C ASN A 381 5.75 -24.59 -11.74
N VAL A 382 7.06 -24.70 -11.56
CA VAL A 382 7.74 -24.55 -10.26
C VAL A 382 7.72 -23.11 -9.71
N LEU A 383 7.73 -22.10 -10.59
CA LEU A 383 7.62 -20.69 -10.20
C LEU A 383 6.19 -20.27 -9.86
N SER A 384 5.20 -20.74 -10.64
CA SER A 384 3.79 -20.33 -10.51
C SER A 384 3.00 -21.09 -9.45
N SER A 385 3.50 -22.25 -8.98
CA SER A 385 3.00 -22.93 -7.77
C SER A 385 3.55 -22.34 -6.47
N PHE A 386 4.51 -21.41 -6.56
CA PHE A 386 5.32 -20.88 -5.47
C PHE A 386 6.19 -21.90 -4.72
N ASP A 387 6.38 -23.13 -5.25
CA ASP A 387 7.28 -24.14 -4.66
C ASP A 387 8.74 -23.65 -4.58
N PHE A 388 9.14 -22.84 -5.56
CA PHE A 388 10.40 -22.11 -5.55
C PHE A 388 10.22 -20.72 -6.16
N MET A 389 10.97 -19.74 -5.66
CA MET A 389 10.95 -18.38 -6.20
C MET A 389 12.37 -17.92 -6.52
N SER A 390 12.57 -17.45 -7.76
CA SER A 390 13.85 -16.93 -8.21
C SER A 390 14.22 -15.61 -7.52
N SER A 391 15.50 -15.23 -7.55
CA SER A 391 15.95 -13.97 -6.95
C SER A 391 15.38 -12.75 -7.70
N THR A 392 15.24 -11.61 -7.01
CA THR A 392 14.76 -10.34 -7.59
C THR A 392 15.39 -9.95 -8.94
N PRO A 393 16.73 -9.93 -9.14
CA PRO A 393 17.31 -9.60 -10.45
C PRO A 393 16.95 -10.63 -11.53
N THR A 394 16.76 -11.90 -11.16
CA THR A 394 16.28 -12.94 -12.08
C THR A 394 14.83 -12.69 -12.49
N LEU A 395 13.94 -12.46 -11.52
CA LEU A 395 12.51 -12.17 -11.76
C LEU A 395 12.30 -10.89 -12.59
N PHE A 396 13.09 -9.85 -12.33
CA PHE A 396 12.97 -8.57 -13.02
C PHE A 396 13.56 -8.64 -14.44
N ASN A 397 14.79 -9.16 -14.60
CA ASN A 397 15.51 -9.09 -15.88
C ASN A 397 15.36 -10.32 -16.80
N SER A 398 14.83 -11.46 -16.35
CA SER A 398 14.73 -12.64 -17.22
C SER A 398 13.78 -12.38 -18.41
N GLY A 399 14.25 -12.73 -19.61
CA GLY A 399 13.55 -12.49 -20.88
C GLY A 399 13.70 -11.08 -21.46
N THR A 400 14.37 -10.14 -20.77
CA THR A 400 14.62 -8.79 -21.30
C THR A 400 15.86 -8.72 -22.20
N ARG A 401 15.97 -7.69 -23.05
CA ARG A 401 17.14 -7.47 -23.94
C ARG A 401 18.49 -7.38 -23.21
N ARG A 402 18.48 -7.19 -21.88
CA ARG A 402 19.66 -7.19 -21.00
C ARG A 402 19.35 -7.99 -19.73
N SER A 403 19.24 -9.31 -19.86
CA SER A 403 19.00 -10.25 -18.76
C SER A 403 20.13 -10.31 -17.73
N GLN A 404 20.24 -9.28 -16.88
CA GLN A 404 21.16 -9.21 -15.75
C GLN A 404 20.59 -10.00 -14.55
N LEU A 405 20.70 -11.33 -14.61
CA LEU A 405 20.01 -12.25 -13.68
C LEU A 405 20.57 -12.28 -12.24
N SER A 406 21.73 -11.65 -12.00
CA SER A 406 22.46 -11.66 -10.72
C SER A 406 22.88 -10.24 -10.30
N SER A 407 22.87 -9.96 -8.99
CA SER A 407 23.29 -8.68 -8.39
C SER A 407 24.29 -8.78 -7.22
N CYS A 408 24.59 -9.98 -6.73
CA CYS A 408 25.58 -10.21 -5.67
C CYS A 408 26.96 -10.49 -6.28
N TYR A 409 27.99 -9.76 -5.83
CA TYR A 409 29.35 -9.89 -6.34
C TYR A 409 30.38 -9.87 -5.20
N LEU A 410 31.49 -10.56 -5.39
CA LEU A 410 32.64 -10.52 -4.49
C LEU A 410 33.85 -10.03 -5.28
N THR A 411 34.52 -9.00 -4.78
CA THR A 411 35.73 -8.41 -5.37
C THR A 411 36.90 -8.52 -4.38
N SER A 412 38.14 -8.54 -4.89
CA SER A 412 39.36 -8.54 -4.07
C SER A 412 40.18 -7.32 -4.41
N VAL A 413 40.40 -6.43 -3.43
CA VAL A 413 41.15 -5.20 -3.64
C VAL A 413 42.62 -5.45 -3.29
N ALA A 414 43.49 -5.31 -4.29
CA ALA A 414 44.94 -5.39 -4.16
C ALA A 414 45.51 -4.19 -3.37
N ASP A 415 46.78 -4.28 -2.99
CA ASP A 415 47.47 -3.26 -2.18
C ASP A 415 48.41 -2.37 -3.00
N ASP A 416 47.94 -1.96 -4.17
CA ASP A 416 48.59 -1.06 -5.12
C ASP A 416 47.57 -0.04 -5.66
N LEU A 417 48.06 1.09 -6.19
CA LEU A 417 47.19 2.20 -6.57
C LEU A 417 46.26 1.86 -7.74
N ASP A 418 46.77 1.11 -8.73
CA ASP A 418 46.06 0.80 -9.96
C ASP A 418 44.95 -0.23 -9.70
N GLY A 419 45.24 -1.26 -8.91
CA GLY A 419 44.26 -2.24 -8.42
C GLY A 419 43.18 -1.63 -7.51
N ILE A 420 43.48 -0.55 -6.78
CA ILE A 420 42.46 0.22 -6.04
C ILE A 420 41.51 0.95 -7.00
N TYR A 421 42.03 1.66 -7.99
CA TYR A 421 41.20 2.40 -8.94
C TYR A 421 40.43 1.49 -9.89
N GLU A 422 41.00 0.37 -10.33
CA GLU A 422 40.31 -0.62 -11.15
C GLU A 422 39.18 -1.29 -10.35
N ALA A 423 39.40 -1.69 -9.09
CA ALA A 423 38.32 -2.21 -8.25
C ALA A 423 37.20 -1.18 -7.99
N LEU A 424 37.52 0.12 -7.86
CA LEU A 424 36.51 1.19 -7.80
C LEU A 424 35.70 1.31 -9.10
N LYS A 425 36.37 1.17 -10.26
CA LYS A 425 35.78 1.18 -11.60
C LYS A 425 34.89 -0.04 -11.84
N GLU A 426 35.32 -1.24 -11.46
CA GLU A 426 34.51 -2.47 -11.46
C GLU A 426 33.25 -2.29 -10.60
N ASN A 427 33.41 -1.87 -9.34
CA ASN A 427 32.30 -1.64 -8.42
C ASN A 427 31.27 -0.66 -8.99
N ALA A 428 31.70 0.42 -9.66
CA ALA A 428 30.81 1.37 -10.33
C ALA A 428 30.11 0.77 -11.57
N LEU A 429 30.80 -0.04 -12.36
CA LEU A 429 30.24 -0.73 -13.53
C LEU A 429 29.19 -1.78 -13.14
N LEU A 430 29.41 -2.50 -12.03
CA LEU A 430 28.46 -3.48 -11.50
C LEU A 430 27.18 -2.80 -11.00
N SER A 431 27.31 -1.75 -10.17
CA SER A 431 26.14 -1.02 -9.63
C SER A 431 25.32 -0.32 -10.70
N LYS A 432 25.91 0.04 -11.85
CA LYS A 432 25.23 0.69 -12.98
C LYS A 432 24.02 -0.11 -13.52
N PHE A 433 24.04 -1.44 -13.43
CA PHE A 433 22.99 -2.30 -13.99
C PHE A 433 22.41 -3.31 -13.00
N ALA A 434 23.06 -3.55 -11.85
CA ALA A 434 22.58 -4.49 -10.83
C ALA A 434 21.81 -3.82 -9.66
N GLY A 435 21.65 -2.50 -9.67
CA GLY A 435 20.98 -1.75 -8.59
C GLY A 435 21.81 -1.73 -7.31
N ASP A 436 21.20 -2.07 -6.17
CA ASP A 436 21.88 -2.32 -4.89
C ASP A 436 22.75 -3.59 -4.97
N ALA A 437 23.84 -3.50 -5.74
CA ALA A 437 24.84 -4.55 -5.87
C ALA A 437 25.55 -4.73 -4.52
N ARG A 438 25.18 -5.77 -3.76
CA ARG A 438 25.78 -6.07 -2.46
C ARG A 438 27.18 -6.65 -2.66
N GLN A 439 28.14 -5.75 -2.88
CA GLN A 439 29.55 -6.04 -3.08
C GLN A 439 30.23 -6.33 -1.74
N VAL A 440 30.82 -7.52 -1.59
CA VAL A 440 31.66 -7.87 -0.44
C VAL A 440 33.12 -7.88 -0.88
N ALA A 441 33.82 -6.77 -0.60
CA ALA A 441 35.20 -6.57 -0.99
C ALA A 441 36.19 -7.15 0.04
N ARG A 442 36.96 -8.18 -0.34
CA ARG A 442 38.13 -8.63 0.45
C ARG A 442 39.27 -7.64 0.26
N ARG A 443 39.56 -6.84 1.28
CA ARG A 443 40.66 -5.85 1.25
C ARG A 443 41.98 -6.52 1.62
N GLN A 444 42.99 -6.41 0.75
CA GLN A 444 44.38 -6.73 1.09
C GLN A 444 45.20 -5.48 1.48
N LEU A 445 44.55 -4.30 1.42
CA LEU A 445 45.09 -2.98 1.73
C LEU A 445 45.89 -2.94 3.04
N ARG A 446 47.09 -2.36 2.96
CA ARG A 446 47.99 -2.14 4.09
C ARG A 446 47.35 -1.25 5.16
N ALA A 447 47.70 -1.52 6.41
CA ALA A 447 47.24 -0.71 7.55
C ALA A 447 47.77 0.73 7.48
N ALA A 448 47.08 1.65 8.17
CA ALA A 448 47.52 3.04 8.28
C ALA A 448 48.95 3.12 8.84
N ARG A 449 49.78 4.01 8.27
CA ARG A 449 51.22 4.18 8.54
C ARG A 449 52.13 3.02 8.10
N ALA A 450 51.65 2.03 7.36
CA ALA A 450 52.53 1.12 6.63
C ALA A 450 53.38 1.88 5.60
N GLY A 451 54.61 1.42 5.36
CA GLY A 451 55.53 2.06 4.44
C GLY A 451 55.02 2.09 3.00
N ILE A 452 55.35 3.17 2.28
CA ILE A 452 55.16 3.30 0.84
C ILE A 452 56.55 3.54 0.23
N GLU A 453 56.97 2.65 -0.66
CA GLU A 453 58.28 2.73 -1.29
C GLU A 453 58.31 3.86 -2.33
N GLN A 454 58.83 5.02 -1.96
CA GLN A 454 59.16 6.06 -2.91
C GLN A 454 60.37 5.62 -3.76
N ARG A 455 60.09 5.01 -4.91
CA ARG A 455 61.09 4.92 -5.98
C ARG A 455 61.55 6.33 -6.34
N ARG A 456 62.78 6.66 -5.95
CA ARG A 456 63.49 7.82 -6.51
C ARG A 456 63.56 7.64 -8.03
N ARG A 457 63.15 8.65 -8.77
CA ARG A 457 63.36 8.76 -10.22
C ARG A 457 64.81 9.17 -10.50
#